data_AF-A0A151BKL7-F1
#
_entry.id   AF-A0A151BKL7-F1
#
_cell.length_a   1.000
_cell.length_b   1.000
_cell.length_c   1.000
_cell.angle_alpha   90.00
_cell.angle_beta   90.00
_cell.angle_gamma   90.00
#
_symmetry.space_group_name_H-M   'P 1'
#
loop_
_entity.id
_entity.type
_entity.pdbx_description
1 polymer ?
#
loop_
_entity_poly.entity_id
_entity_poly.type
_entity_poly.pdbx_seq_one_letter_code
_entity_poly.pdbx_strand_id
1 'polypeptide(L)'
;MIRVPSGIAGFDDLIQGGFPLGTNILLLGAPMTGKSTMAMQFLYTGLRLGNAGIFISTNETAEDVRERMASFGWDTKPFEQEGTIKYVDCYGMMVDSKLKDTPYIKRVPSILAFTSMSVALSELCGHFWKLQKIIRIVFDSVSPLLMYTNPEAVTRFLHVLLGRFKRVNAVSILTLEEGMHQRTVETTLQQLSDGTLKLTRKDGERFISCLGLAATKCTEEEIPFEITDNGLEVKLKESSQVKKDAHVRCQR
;
A
#
# COMPACT_ATOMS: atom_id res chain seq x y z
N MET A 1 -0.84 -8.55 19.79
CA MET A 1 -0.03 -7.95 18.71
C MET A 1 -0.79 -6.73 18.21
N ILE A 2 -0.15 -5.56 18.10
CA ILE A 2 -0.81 -4.36 17.57
C ILE A 2 -1.02 -4.57 16.06
N ARG A 3 -2.22 -4.28 15.57
CA ARG A 3 -2.58 -4.35 14.15
C ARG A 3 -3.05 -2.98 13.65
N VAL A 4 -2.79 -2.73 12.38
CA VAL A 4 -3.08 -1.49 11.67
C VAL A 4 -4.16 -1.79 10.63
N PRO A 5 -5.36 -1.18 10.72
CA PRO A 5 -6.43 -1.41 9.75
C PRO A 5 -5.97 -1.10 8.32
N SER A 6 -6.31 -1.98 7.37
CA SER A 6 -6.07 -1.76 5.94
C SER A 6 -6.81 -0.53 5.42
N GLY A 7 -7.93 -0.17 6.08
CA GLY A 7 -8.81 0.90 5.64
C GLY A 7 -9.85 0.47 4.60
N ILE A 8 -9.90 -0.82 4.28
CA ILE A 8 -10.83 -1.41 3.33
C ILE A 8 -11.96 -2.08 4.11
N ALA A 9 -13.18 -1.57 3.94
CA ALA A 9 -14.36 -2.11 4.59
C ALA A 9 -14.54 -3.60 4.23
N GLY A 10 -14.75 -4.45 5.24
CA GLY A 10 -14.93 -5.90 5.10
C GLY A 10 -13.65 -6.71 4.90
N PHE A 11 -12.52 -6.08 4.55
CA PHE A 11 -11.26 -6.80 4.36
C PHE A 11 -10.52 -7.09 5.67
N ASP A 12 -10.56 -6.16 6.63
CA ASP A 12 -9.80 -6.29 7.88
C ASP A 12 -10.17 -7.55 8.67
N ASP A 13 -11.44 -7.96 8.67
CA ASP A 13 -11.90 -9.19 9.34
C ASP A 13 -11.27 -10.45 8.75
N LEU A 14 -11.00 -10.44 7.43
CA LEU A 14 -10.37 -11.55 6.70
C LEU A 14 -8.88 -11.68 7.02
N ILE A 15 -8.28 -10.65 7.60
CA ILE A 15 -6.87 -10.60 8.03
C ILE A 15 -6.73 -10.33 9.54
N GLN A 16 -7.71 -10.77 10.34
CA GLN A 16 -7.70 -10.71 11.81
C GLN A 16 -7.60 -9.29 12.40
N GLY A 17 -8.26 -8.32 11.77
CA GLY A 17 -8.31 -6.93 12.24
C GLY A 17 -7.20 -6.03 11.68
N GLY A 18 -6.60 -6.39 10.55
CA GLY A 18 -5.62 -5.56 9.83
C GLY A 18 -4.19 -6.12 9.85
N PHE A 19 -3.25 -5.34 9.33
CA PHE A 19 -1.85 -5.73 9.18
C PHE A 19 -1.10 -5.69 10.51
N PRO A 20 -0.30 -6.71 10.86
CA PRO A 20 0.58 -6.63 12.02
C PRO A 20 1.52 -5.42 11.94
N LEU A 21 1.80 -4.80 13.09
CA LEU A 21 2.77 -3.71 13.15
C LEU A 21 4.16 -4.19 12.70
N GLY A 22 4.85 -3.40 11.88
CA GLY A 22 6.17 -3.77 11.37
C GLY A 22 6.16 -4.70 10.16
N THR A 23 5.04 -4.87 9.44
CA THR A 23 5.00 -5.69 8.22
C THR A 23 5.10 -4.87 6.95
N ASN A 24 5.81 -5.41 5.96
CA ASN A 24 5.82 -4.92 4.60
C ASN A 24 4.92 -5.80 3.72
N ILE A 25 3.95 -5.19 3.06
CA ILE A 25 2.94 -5.86 2.24
C ILE A 25 3.23 -5.58 0.77
N LEU A 26 3.34 -6.62 -0.05
CA LEU A 26 3.36 -6.50 -1.49
C LEU A 26 1.92 -6.51 -2.01
N LEU A 27 1.52 -5.47 -2.74
CA LEU A 27 0.25 -5.40 -3.45
C LEU A 27 0.49 -5.67 -4.93
N LEU A 28 0.22 -6.90 -5.34
CA LEU A 28 0.42 -7.40 -6.70
C LEU A 28 -0.87 -7.27 -7.51
N GLY A 29 -0.75 -6.95 -8.79
CA GLY A 29 -1.87 -7.06 -9.72
C GLY A 29 -1.61 -6.40 -11.05
N ALA A 30 -2.39 -6.77 -12.07
CA ALA A 30 -2.32 -6.19 -13.39
C ALA A 30 -2.60 -4.66 -13.37
N PRO A 31 -2.29 -3.92 -14.45
CA PRO A 31 -2.70 -2.53 -14.57
C PRO A 31 -4.21 -2.33 -14.37
N MET A 32 -4.60 -1.17 -13.82
CA MET A 32 -6.01 -0.78 -13.63
C MET A 32 -6.86 -1.66 -12.69
N THR A 33 -6.22 -2.53 -11.89
CA THR A 33 -6.93 -3.34 -10.87
C THR A 33 -7.26 -2.57 -9.59
N GLY A 34 -6.70 -1.38 -9.37
CA GLY A 34 -6.99 -0.53 -8.21
C GLY A 34 -5.90 -0.44 -7.15
N LYS A 35 -4.67 -0.88 -7.46
CA LYS A 35 -3.53 -0.89 -6.52
C LYS A 35 -3.27 0.47 -5.86
N SER A 36 -3.12 1.52 -6.66
CA SER A 36 -2.88 2.89 -6.17
C SER A 36 -4.04 3.40 -5.32
N THR A 37 -5.29 3.15 -5.72
CA THR A 37 -6.49 3.49 -4.94
C THR A 37 -6.45 2.85 -3.56
N MET A 38 -6.18 1.54 -3.49
CA MET A 38 -6.06 0.82 -2.23
C MET A 38 -4.92 1.35 -1.36
N ALA A 39 -3.76 1.65 -1.96
CA ALA A 39 -2.61 2.17 -1.24
C ALA A 39 -2.86 3.57 -0.66
N MET A 40 -3.46 4.48 -1.45
CA MET A 40 -3.88 5.80 -0.98
C MET A 40 -4.92 5.72 0.14
N GLN A 41 -5.92 4.84 0.02
CA GLN A 41 -6.93 4.62 1.06
C GLN A 41 -6.32 4.12 2.36
N PHE A 42 -5.37 3.18 2.28
CA PHE A 42 -4.63 2.69 3.43
C PHE A 42 -3.87 3.81 4.14
N LEU A 43 -3.21 4.69 3.37
CA LEU A 43 -2.48 5.82 3.93
C LEU A 43 -3.43 6.82 4.60
N TYR A 44 -4.49 7.24 3.90
CA TYR A 44 -5.46 8.22 4.38
C TYR A 44 -6.22 7.74 5.62
N THR A 45 -6.63 6.47 5.64
CA THR A 45 -7.25 5.85 6.83
C THR A 45 -6.31 5.94 8.04
N GLY A 46 -5.01 5.79 7.83
CA GLY A 46 -4.02 6.00 8.88
C GLY A 46 -3.99 7.41 9.42
N LEU A 47 -3.96 8.41 8.54
CA LEU A 47 -3.96 9.81 8.93
C LEU A 47 -5.18 10.14 9.79
N ARG A 48 -6.37 9.67 9.39
CA ARG A 48 -7.61 9.83 10.17
C ARG A 48 -7.56 9.16 11.54
N LEU A 49 -6.78 8.09 11.69
CA LEU A 49 -6.54 7.40 12.97
C LEU A 49 -5.39 8.03 13.77
N GLY A 50 -4.82 9.15 13.30
CA GLY A 50 -3.73 9.85 13.95
C GLY A 50 -2.36 9.23 13.72
N ASN A 51 -2.20 8.33 12.74
CA ASN A 51 -0.91 7.81 12.28
C ASN A 51 -0.18 8.85 11.41
N ALA A 52 1.12 8.64 11.20
CA ALA A 52 1.88 9.38 10.20
C ALA A 52 1.95 8.61 8.87
N GLY A 53 1.99 9.34 7.76
CA GLY A 53 1.99 8.79 6.41
C GLY A 53 3.21 9.21 5.58
N ILE A 54 3.81 8.27 4.86
CA ILE A 54 4.77 8.54 3.79
C ILE A 54 4.25 7.95 2.48
N PHE A 55 4.11 8.77 1.44
CA PHE A 55 3.81 8.29 0.09
C PHE A 55 5.04 8.46 -0.80
N ILE A 56 5.56 7.38 -1.37
CA ILE A 56 6.70 7.39 -2.27
C ILE A 56 6.16 7.15 -3.68
N SER A 57 6.31 8.13 -4.57
CA SER A 57 5.84 8.05 -5.95
C SER A 57 7.01 7.88 -6.92
N THR A 58 6.87 6.95 -7.87
CA THR A 58 7.89 6.68 -8.90
C THR A 58 7.36 6.79 -10.34
N ASN A 59 6.06 7.01 -10.53
CA ASN A 59 5.40 7.05 -11.83
C ASN A 59 4.60 8.34 -12.10
N GLU A 60 4.38 9.16 -11.07
CA GLU A 60 3.60 10.39 -11.16
C GLU A 60 4.08 11.44 -10.13
N THR A 61 3.71 12.71 -10.32
CA THR A 61 4.12 13.76 -9.38
C THR A 61 3.37 13.64 -8.05
N ALA A 62 3.97 14.15 -6.97
CA ALA A 62 3.27 14.22 -5.68
C ALA A 62 2.01 15.11 -5.76
N GLU A 63 1.99 16.11 -6.64
CA GLU A 63 0.80 16.89 -6.95
C GLU A 63 -0.33 16.04 -7.51
N ASP A 64 -0.05 15.20 -8.53
CA ASP A 64 -1.05 14.31 -9.14
C ASP A 64 -1.63 13.31 -8.13
N VAL A 65 -0.76 12.75 -7.26
CA VAL A 65 -1.21 11.87 -6.16
C VAL A 65 -2.18 12.61 -5.25
N ARG A 66 -1.85 13.83 -4.84
CA ARG A 66 -2.69 14.65 -3.95
C ARG A 66 -4.04 14.98 -4.58
N GLU A 67 -4.04 15.35 -5.85
CA GLU A 67 -5.27 15.61 -6.60
C GLU A 67 -6.15 14.37 -6.71
N ARG A 68 -5.55 13.20 -6.96
CA ARG A 68 -6.28 11.93 -6.98
C ARG A 68 -6.82 11.53 -5.62
N MET A 69 -6.06 11.72 -4.54
CA MET A 69 -6.59 11.51 -3.19
C MET A 69 -7.80 12.43 -2.94
N ALA A 70 -7.69 13.71 -3.28
CA ALA A 70 -8.78 14.66 -3.13
C ALA A 70 -10.03 14.30 -3.95
N SER A 71 -9.88 13.68 -5.13
CA SER A 71 -11.03 13.24 -5.94
C SER A 71 -11.86 12.12 -5.30
N PHE A 72 -11.28 11.35 -4.36
CA PHE A 72 -11.98 10.37 -3.52
C PHE A 72 -12.45 10.97 -2.18
N GLY A 73 -12.40 12.30 -2.04
CA GLY A 73 -12.69 12.99 -0.78
C GLY A 73 -11.62 12.79 0.31
N TRP A 74 -10.43 12.29 -0.05
CA TRP A 74 -9.32 12.09 0.86
C TRP A 74 -8.41 13.34 0.90
N ASP A 75 -8.92 14.43 1.48
CA ASP A 75 -8.16 15.68 1.58
C ASP A 75 -6.98 15.55 2.56
N THR A 76 -5.76 15.64 2.02
CA THR A 76 -4.52 15.53 2.80
C THR A 76 -4.03 16.85 3.36
N LYS A 77 -4.59 17.99 2.94
CA LYS A 77 -4.10 19.33 3.32
C LYS A 77 -4.03 19.56 4.84
N PRO A 78 -5.01 19.13 5.67
CA PRO A 78 -4.89 19.29 7.12
C PRO A 78 -3.69 18.55 7.69
N PHE A 79 -3.46 17.31 7.24
CA PHE A 79 -2.34 16.48 7.67
C PHE A 79 -0.99 17.01 7.16
N GLU A 80 -0.96 17.64 5.98
CA GLU A 80 0.22 18.32 5.45
C GLU A 80 0.62 19.50 6.34
N GLN A 81 -0.35 20.28 6.82
CA GLN A 81 -0.14 21.41 7.74
C GLN A 81 0.30 20.94 9.13
N GLU A 82 -0.28 19.86 9.63
CA GLU A 82 0.14 19.19 10.88
C GLU A 82 1.50 18.50 10.76
N GLY A 83 2.01 18.35 9.53
CA GLY A 83 3.25 17.66 9.25
C GLY A 83 3.19 16.15 9.49
N THR A 84 2.00 15.53 9.48
CA THR A 84 1.79 14.10 9.70
C THR A 84 1.80 13.28 8.41
N ILE A 85 1.78 13.91 7.24
CA ILE A 85 2.05 13.27 5.93
C ILE A 85 3.23 13.94 5.21
N LYS A 86 4.02 13.12 4.51
CA LYS A 86 5.07 13.56 3.59
C LYS A 86 5.05 12.74 2.30
N TYR A 87 5.31 13.41 1.18
CA TYR A 87 5.47 12.78 -0.13
C TYR A 87 6.96 12.72 -0.48
N VAL A 88 7.43 11.58 -0.95
CA VAL A 88 8.76 11.41 -1.55
C VAL A 88 8.57 11.20 -3.04
N ASP A 89 8.70 12.28 -3.79
CA ASP A 89 8.47 12.30 -5.22
C ASP A 89 9.76 12.01 -5.97
N CYS A 90 9.83 10.86 -6.64
CA CYS A 90 10.97 10.44 -7.43
C CYS A 90 10.77 10.63 -8.94
N TYR A 91 9.61 11.15 -9.35
CA TYR A 91 9.19 11.29 -10.74
C TYR A 91 9.19 12.74 -11.21
N GLY A 92 8.72 13.68 -10.40
CA GLY A 92 8.50 15.07 -10.79
C GLY A 92 9.75 15.74 -11.37
N MET A 93 10.93 15.56 -10.77
CA MET A 93 12.17 16.15 -11.30
C MET A 93 12.65 15.53 -12.61
N MET A 94 12.17 14.33 -12.97
CA MET A 94 12.42 13.73 -14.28
C MET A 94 11.58 14.40 -15.37
N VAL A 95 10.44 15.00 -15.00
CA VAL A 95 9.56 15.75 -15.91
C VAL A 95 9.93 17.23 -15.97
N ASP A 96 10.13 17.86 -14.79
CA ASP A 96 10.57 19.24 -14.66
C ASP A 96 11.65 19.37 -13.58
N SER A 97 12.90 19.54 -14.03
CA SER A 97 14.07 19.67 -13.16
C SER A 97 14.07 20.94 -12.30
N LYS A 98 13.16 21.89 -12.56
CA LYS A 98 13.02 23.12 -11.77
C LYS A 98 12.18 22.93 -10.50
N LEU A 99 11.47 21.81 -10.38
CA LEU A 99 10.71 21.51 -9.17
C LEU A 99 11.63 21.44 -7.95
N LYS A 100 11.12 21.97 -6.84
CA LYS A 100 11.83 22.04 -5.56
C LYS A 100 11.04 21.34 -4.47
N ASP A 101 11.73 21.06 -3.38
CA ASP A 101 11.11 20.63 -2.14
C ASP A 101 10.06 21.66 -1.68
N THR A 102 8.98 21.15 -1.10
CA THR A 102 8.00 21.92 -0.34
C THR A 102 8.02 21.44 1.12
N PRO A 103 7.31 22.09 2.04
CA PRO A 103 7.22 21.60 3.42
C PRO A 103 6.73 20.14 3.52
N TYR A 104 5.91 19.66 2.59
CA TYR A 104 5.31 18.32 2.61
C TYR A 104 5.72 17.42 1.44
N ILE A 105 6.48 17.93 0.45
CA ILE A 105 7.00 17.14 -0.68
C ILE A 105 8.53 17.21 -0.67
N LYS A 106 9.17 16.04 -0.54
CA LYS A 106 10.60 15.85 -0.76
C LYS A 106 10.81 15.37 -2.19
N ARG A 107 11.56 16.13 -3.00
CA ARG A 107 11.90 15.76 -4.38
C ARG A 107 13.18 14.95 -4.39
N VAL A 108 13.14 13.83 -5.08
CA VAL A 108 14.29 12.99 -5.38
C VAL A 108 14.60 13.16 -6.88
N PRO A 109 15.86 13.42 -7.26
CA PRO A 109 16.21 13.79 -8.64
C PRO A 109 15.84 12.74 -9.71
N SER A 110 15.73 11.47 -9.31
CA SER A 110 15.41 10.35 -10.19
C SER A 110 14.93 9.15 -9.37
N ILE A 111 14.08 8.32 -9.96
CA ILE A 111 13.72 7.00 -9.44
C ILE A 111 14.92 6.10 -9.16
N LEU A 112 16.07 6.31 -9.83
CA LEU A 112 17.30 5.55 -9.61
C LEU A 112 18.20 6.13 -8.51
N ALA A 113 17.85 7.27 -7.92
CA ALA A 113 18.62 7.90 -6.85
C ALA A 113 18.34 7.24 -5.48
N PHE A 114 18.63 5.93 -5.37
CA PHE A 114 18.36 5.11 -4.18
C PHE A 114 18.96 5.67 -2.89
N THR A 115 20.14 6.30 -2.98
CA THR A 115 20.77 6.96 -1.83
C THR A 115 19.94 8.14 -1.35
N SER A 116 19.54 9.05 -2.25
CA SER A 116 18.72 10.21 -1.92
C SER A 116 17.36 9.80 -1.36
N MET A 117 16.74 8.78 -1.97
CA MET A 117 15.49 8.19 -1.48
C MET A 117 15.66 7.61 -0.06
N SER A 118 16.74 6.86 0.17
CA SER A 118 17.05 6.26 1.47
C SER A 118 17.27 7.29 2.57
N VAL A 119 17.97 8.39 2.26
CA VAL A 119 18.22 9.49 3.21
C VAL A 119 16.91 10.16 3.58
N ALA A 120 16.11 10.55 2.58
CA ALA A 120 14.79 11.13 2.80
C ALA A 120 13.91 10.24 3.69
N LEU A 121 13.80 8.95 3.37
CA LEU A 121 12.99 8.02 4.15
C LEU A 121 13.50 7.82 5.58
N SER A 122 14.82 7.82 5.77
CA SER A 122 15.41 7.69 7.11
C SER A 122 15.11 8.94 7.97
N GLU A 123 15.22 10.13 7.39
CA GLU A 123 14.89 11.40 8.06
C GLU A 123 13.39 11.45 8.43
N LEU A 124 12.50 11.11 7.50
CA LEU A 124 11.07 11.11 7.71
C LEU A 124 10.63 10.09 8.77
N CYS A 125 11.12 8.85 8.68
CA CYS A 125 10.86 7.84 9.69
C CYS A 125 11.38 8.28 11.08
N GLY A 126 12.57 8.88 11.14
CA GLY A 126 13.13 9.40 12.38
C GLY A 126 12.29 10.55 12.97
N HIS A 127 11.76 11.43 12.13
CA HIS A 127 10.85 12.50 12.54
C HIS A 127 9.55 11.93 13.12
N PHE A 128 8.87 11.02 12.43
CA PHE A 128 7.61 10.43 12.90
C PHE A 128 7.77 9.54 14.12
N TRP A 129 8.91 8.85 14.24
CA TRP A 129 9.24 8.09 15.44
C TRP A 129 9.37 9.01 16.67
N LYS A 130 9.98 10.20 16.53
CA LYS A 130 10.04 11.19 17.62
C LYS A 130 8.67 11.71 18.02
N LEU A 131 7.74 11.82 17.07
CA LEU A 131 6.34 12.19 17.34
C LEU A 131 5.50 11.05 17.96
N GLN A 132 6.10 9.87 18.21
CA GLN A 132 5.43 8.68 18.75
C GLN A 132 4.23 8.24 17.91
N LYS A 133 4.33 8.39 16.59
CA LYS A 133 3.29 8.04 15.63
C LYS A 133 3.54 6.65 15.05
N ILE A 134 2.48 5.86 14.85
CA ILE A 134 2.55 4.70 13.96
C ILE A 134 2.79 5.20 12.54
N ILE A 135 3.76 4.62 11.83
CA ILE A 135 4.14 5.05 10.49
C ILE A 135 3.49 4.11 9.47
N ARG A 136 2.74 4.68 8.53
CA ARG A 136 2.24 3.99 7.33
C ARG A 136 3.02 4.48 6.11
N ILE A 137 3.51 3.55 5.30
CA ILE A 137 4.30 3.87 4.11
C ILE A 137 3.65 3.26 2.89
N VAL A 138 3.54 4.04 1.81
CA VAL A 138 3.16 3.55 0.49
C VAL A 138 4.34 3.75 -0.46
N PHE A 139 4.70 2.71 -1.19
CA PHE A 139 5.65 2.74 -2.28
C PHE A 139 4.94 2.41 -3.59
N ASP A 140 4.57 3.43 -4.35
CA ASP A 140 3.80 3.31 -5.58
C ASP A 140 4.60 3.88 -6.77
N SER A 141 5.25 3.05 -7.60
CA SER A 141 5.36 1.58 -7.55
C SER A 141 6.80 1.10 -7.65
N VAL A 142 7.02 -0.20 -7.39
CA VAL A 142 8.35 -0.83 -7.56
C VAL A 142 8.69 -1.03 -9.04
N SER A 143 7.70 -1.18 -9.92
CA SER A 143 7.92 -1.55 -11.32
C SER A 143 8.78 -0.55 -12.10
N PRO A 144 8.61 0.78 -11.98
CA PRO A 144 9.53 1.73 -12.61
C PRO A 144 10.99 1.47 -12.25
N LEU A 145 11.31 1.10 -11.00
CA LEU A 145 12.71 0.79 -10.64
C LEU A 145 13.24 -0.39 -11.46
N LEU A 146 12.45 -1.44 -11.59
CA LEU A 146 12.79 -2.66 -12.34
C LEU A 146 12.86 -2.44 -13.85
N MET A 147 12.14 -1.44 -14.38
CA MET A 147 12.18 -1.08 -15.81
C MET A 147 13.47 -0.36 -16.20
N TYR A 148 14.04 0.45 -15.30
CA TYR A 148 15.18 1.33 -15.61
C TYR A 148 16.50 0.87 -14.97
N THR A 149 16.51 -0.20 -14.18
CA THR A 149 17.73 -0.79 -13.63
C THR A 149 17.61 -2.32 -13.48
N ASN A 150 18.72 -2.98 -13.17
CA ASN A 150 18.71 -4.44 -13.01
C ASN A 150 17.95 -4.88 -11.74
N PRO A 151 17.24 -6.03 -11.77
CA PRO A 151 16.47 -6.52 -10.64
C PRO A 151 17.30 -6.75 -9.37
N GLU A 152 18.58 -7.11 -9.49
CA GLU A 152 19.48 -7.36 -8.34
C GLU A 152 19.73 -6.08 -7.54
N ALA A 153 19.91 -4.93 -8.22
CA ALA A 153 20.08 -3.64 -7.58
C ALA A 153 18.81 -3.21 -6.85
N VAL A 154 17.63 -3.35 -7.48
CA VAL A 154 16.34 -3.06 -6.85
C VAL A 154 16.11 -3.96 -5.64
N THR A 155 16.40 -5.26 -5.77
CA THR A 155 16.26 -6.24 -4.70
C THR A 155 17.14 -5.88 -3.50
N ARG A 156 18.43 -5.55 -3.70
CA ARG A 156 19.30 -5.10 -2.60
C ARG A 156 18.79 -3.82 -1.96
N PHE A 157 18.37 -2.85 -2.77
CA PHE A 157 17.83 -1.59 -2.29
C PHE A 157 16.59 -1.82 -1.40
N LEU A 158 15.60 -2.56 -1.90
CA LEU A 158 14.38 -2.89 -1.17
C LEU A 158 14.68 -3.72 0.07
N HIS A 159 15.57 -4.71 0.01
CA HIS A 159 15.93 -5.52 1.18
C HIS A 159 16.42 -4.66 2.35
N VAL A 160 17.32 -3.70 2.08
CA VAL A 160 17.80 -2.76 3.10
C VAL A 160 16.69 -1.81 3.56
N LEU A 161 15.90 -1.28 2.62
CA LEU A 161 14.84 -0.32 2.92
C LEU A 161 13.72 -0.93 3.79
N LEU A 162 13.22 -2.09 3.39
CA LEU A 162 12.17 -2.84 4.10
C LEU A 162 12.65 -3.28 5.49
N GLY A 163 13.93 -3.64 5.64
CA GLY A 163 14.53 -3.87 6.95
C GLY A 163 14.49 -2.65 7.86
N ARG A 164 14.69 -1.44 7.33
CA ARG A 164 14.56 -0.19 8.10
C ARG A 164 13.12 0.10 8.50
N PHE A 165 12.16 -0.12 7.60
CA PHE A 165 10.73 0.03 7.91
C PHE A 165 10.30 -0.87 9.07
N LYS A 166 10.74 -2.14 9.06
CA LYS A 166 10.54 -3.07 10.17
C LYS A 166 11.09 -2.54 11.48
N ARG A 167 12.32 -2.01 11.49
CA ARG A 167 12.98 -1.51 12.71
C ARG A 167 12.26 -0.33 13.37
N VAL A 168 11.55 0.48 12.59
CA VAL A 168 10.74 1.60 13.12
C VAL A 168 9.26 1.22 13.32
N ASN A 169 8.94 -0.08 13.22
CA ASN A 169 7.58 -0.60 13.35
C ASN A 169 6.59 0.03 12.34
N ALA A 170 7.06 0.43 11.16
CA ALA A 170 6.19 0.93 10.10
C ALA A 170 5.41 -0.23 9.47
N VAL A 171 4.19 0.05 9.00
CA VAL A 171 3.45 -0.85 8.10
C VAL A 171 3.53 -0.25 6.71
N SER A 172 4.07 -1.01 5.75
CA SER A 172 4.26 -0.53 4.38
C SER A 172 3.45 -1.33 3.36
N ILE A 173 2.99 -0.66 2.31
CA ILE A 173 2.45 -1.27 1.10
C ILE A 173 3.35 -0.89 -0.07
N LEU A 174 3.84 -1.89 -0.80
CA LEU A 174 4.59 -1.73 -2.04
C LEU A 174 3.74 -2.25 -3.19
N THR A 175 3.51 -1.45 -4.22
CA THR A 175 2.75 -1.92 -5.38
C THR A 175 3.69 -2.50 -6.44
N LEU A 176 3.24 -3.58 -7.09
CA LEU A 176 3.95 -4.24 -8.19
C LEU A 176 2.97 -4.61 -9.30
N GLU A 177 3.35 -4.30 -10.54
CA GLU A 177 2.57 -4.64 -11.73
C GLU A 177 2.82 -6.09 -12.12
N GLU A 178 1.77 -6.91 -11.99
CA GLU A 178 1.82 -8.31 -12.39
C GLU A 178 1.97 -8.44 -13.90
N GLY A 179 2.90 -9.29 -14.34
CA GLY A 179 3.13 -9.60 -15.74
C GLY A 179 4.07 -8.63 -16.46
N MET A 180 4.55 -7.57 -15.80
CA MET A 180 5.56 -6.66 -16.36
C MET A 180 7.00 -7.17 -16.18
N HIS A 181 7.23 -8.09 -15.25
CA HIS A 181 8.56 -8.55 -14.86
C HIS A 181 8.67 -10.06 -14.99
N GLN A 182 9.90 -10.59 -14.99
CA GLN A 182 10.09 -12.04 -14.91
C GLN A 182 9.47 -12.58 -13.62
N ARG A 183 8.79 -13.73 -13.71
CA ARG A 183 8.13 -14.38 -12.56
C ARG A 183 9.08 -14.63 -11.38
N THR A 184 10.35 -14.88 -11.65
CA THR A 184 11.41 -15.01 -10.65
C THR A 184 11.61 -13.73 -9.83
N VAL A 185 11.57 -12.57 -10.46
CA VAL A 185 11.66 -11.26 -9.80
C VAL A 185 10.42 -11.01 -8.95
N GLU A 186 9.22 -11.24 -9.49
CA GLU A 186 7.98 -11.13 -8.72
C GLU A 186 7.98 -12.04 -7.48
N THR A 187 8.44 -13.28 -7.64
CA THR A 187 8.56 -14.26 -6.54
C THR A 187 9.59 -13.80 -5.50
N THR A 188 10.71 -13.22 -5.94
CA THR A 188 11.74 -12.66 -5.05
C THR A 188 11.16 -11.52 -4.21
N LEU A 189 10.39 -10.61 -4.82
CA LEU A 189 9.75 -9.52 -4.09
C LEU A 189 8.65 -10.00 -3.12
N GLN A 190 7.91 -11.07 -3.48
CA GLN A 190 6.99 -11.73 -2.55
C GLN A 190 7.74 -12.29 -1.33
N GLN A 191 8.90 -12.92 -1.54
CA GLN A 191 9.73 -13.46 -0.44
C GLN A 191 10.36 -12.38 0.45
N LEU A 192 10.67 -11.20 -0.10
CA LEU A 192 11.18 -10.07 0.69
C LEU A 192 10.09 -9.44 1.59
N SER A 193 8.82 -9.65 1.24
CA SER A 193 7.67 -9.07 1.91
C SER A 193 7.15 -9.99 3.02
N ASP A 194 6.49 -9.42 4.02
CA ASP A 194 5.86 -10.19 5.10
C ASP A 194 4.47 -10.71 4.71
N GLY A 195 3.87 -10.11 3.69
CA GLY A 195 2.63 -10.60 3.11
C GLY A 195 2.47 -10.14 1.67
N THR A 196 1.62 -10.85 0.93
CA THR A 196 1.25 -10.50 -0.44
C THR A 196 -0.27 -10.49 -0.57
N LEU A 197 -0.79 -9.37 -1.04
CA LEU A 197 -2.17 -9.21 -1.47
C LEU A 197 -2.20 -9.14 -2.99
N LYS A 198 -3.19 -9.77 -3.60
CA LYS A 198 -3.36 -9.79 -5.04
C LYS A 198 -4.68 -9.15 -5.44
N LEU A 199 -4.62 -8.20 -6.38
CA LEU A 199 -5.79 -7.64 -7.04
C LEU A 199 -5.90 -8.21 -8.46
N THR A 200 -7.01 -8.90 -8.74
CA THR A 200 -7.31 -9.47 -10.06
C THR A 200 -8.54 -8.80 -10.67
N ARG A 201 -8.66 -8.87 -11.99
CA ARG A 201 -9.86 -8.47 -12.73
C ARG A 201 -10.27 -9.62 -13.65
N LYS A 202 -11.50 -10.10 -13.52
CA LYS A 202 -12.07 -11.20 -14.33
C LYS A 202 -13.49 -10.80 -14.73
N ASP A 203 -13.80 -10.94 -16.02
CA ASP A 203 -15.14 -10.67 -16.56
C ASP A 203 -15.73 -9.29 -16.16
N GLY A 204 -14.86 -8.28 -16.04
CA GLY A 204 -15.23 -6.93 -15.65
C GLY A 204 -15.26 -6.68 -14.13
N GLU A 205 -15.33 -7.71 -13.31
CA GLU A 205 -15.31 -7.66 -11.85
C GLU A 205 -13.88 -7.63 -11.28
N ARG A 206 -13.72 -7.05 -10.09
CA ARG A 206 -12.44 -6.97 -9.39
C ARG A 206 -12.47 -7.82 -8.12
N PHE A 207 -11.35 -8.47 -7.83
CA PHE A 207 -11.21 -9.34 -6.67
C PHE A 207 -9.92 -9.05 -5.92
N ILE A 208 -9.98 -9.15 -4.60
CA ILE A 208 -8.83 -9.11 -3.71
C ILE A 208 -8.66 -10.49 -3.07
N SER A 209 -7.42 -10.98 -3.00
CA SER A 209 -7.08 -12.18 -2.24
C SER A 209 -5.79 -11.96 -1.44
N CYS A 210 -5.67 -12.68 -0.32
CA CYS A 210 -4.47 -12.66 0.50
C CYS A 210 -3.68 -13.95 0.26
N LEU A 211 -2.63 -13.87 -0.55
CA LEU A 211 -1.78 -15.02 -0.89
C LEU A 211 -0.96 -15.51 0.32
N GLY A 212 -0.76 -14.64 1.31
CA GLY A 212 -0.07 -14.96 2.54
C GLY A 212 0.21 -13.71 3.36
N LEU A 213 0.18 -13.84 4.68
CA LEU A 213 0.52 -12.76 5.59
C LEU A 213 1.14 -13.35 6.87
N ALA A 214 2.36 -12.95 7.19
CA ALA A 214 3.09 -13.42 8.35
C ALA A 214 2.25 -13.26 9.63
N ALA A 215 2.29 -14.29 10.48
CA ALA A 215 1.56 -14.35 11.75
C ALA A 215 0.04 -14.08 11.66
N THR A 216 -0.56 -14.29 10.48
CA THR A 216 -1.99 -14.06 10.25
C THR A 216 -2.59 -15.24 9.49
N LYS A 217 -3.71 -15.78 9.97
CA LYS A 217 -4.49 -16.75 9.17
C LYS A 217 -5.27 -15.94 8.14
N CYS A 218 -5.05 -16.26 6.87
CA CYS A 218 -5.76 -15.67 5.75
C CYS A 218 -6.27 -16.77 4.82
N THR A 219 -7.29 -16.45 4.04
CA THR A 219 -7.79 -17.30 2.95
C THR A 219 -7.28 -16.75 1.62
N GLU A 220 -6.92 -17.64 0.71
CA GLU A 220 -6.63 -17.29 -0.69
C GLU A 220 -7.91 -17.12 -1.53
N GLU A 221 -9.09 -17.20 -0.90
CA GLU A 221 -10.37 -16.93 -1.58
C GLU A 221 -10.35 -15.52 -2.21
N GLU A 222 -10.77 -15.46 -3.47
CA GLU A 222 -10.99 -14.20 -4.18
C GLU A 222 -12.28 -13.57 -3.68
N ILE A 223 -12.15 -12.43 -3.00
CA ILE A 223 -13.30 -11.68 -2.50
C ILE A 223 -13.58 -10.52 -3.45
N PRO A 224 -14.80 -10.41 -4.00
CA PRO A 224 -15.15 -9.34 -4.91
C PRO A 224 -15.11 -7.98 -4.20
N PHE A 225 -14.69 -6.94 -4.91
CA PHE A 225 -14.72 -5.58 -4.42
C PHE A 225 -15.11 -4.60 -5.53
N GLU A 226 -15.56 -3.42 -5.11
CA GLU A 226 -15.81 -2.28 -6.00
C GLU A 226 -14.99 -1.08 -5.59
N ILE A 227 -14.76 -0.18 -6.54
CA ILE A 227 -14.20 1.14 -6.29
C ILE A 227 -15.36 2.11 -6.44
N THR A 228 -15.78 2.69 -5.33
CA THR A 228 -16.84 3.69 -5.20
C THR A 228 -16.22 5.09 -5.09
N ASP A 229 -17.05 6.11 -4.96
CA ASP A 229 -16.59 7.49 -4.66
C ASP A 229 -15.86 7.59 -3.31
N ASN A 230 -16.05 6.61 -2.40
CA ASN A 230 -15.39 6.55 -1.10
C ASN A 230 -14.12 5.67 -1.10
N GLY A 231 -13.80 5.02 -2.23
CA GLY A 231 -12.67 4.11 -2.38
C GLY A 231 -13.07 2.66 -2.57
N LEU A 232 -12.17 1.76 -2.18
CA LEU A 232 -12.32 0.32 -2.29
C LEU A 232 -13.18 -0.25 -1.16
N GLU A 233 -14.22 -0.99 -1.53
CA GLU A 233 -15.16 -1.65 -0.62
C GLU A 233 -15.33 -3.13 -1.00
N VAL A 234 -15.12 -4.04 -0.05
CA VAL A 234 -15.26 -5.49 -0.28
C VAL A 234 -16.72 -5.90 -0.12
N LYS A 235 -17.22 -6.68 -1.09
CA LYS A 235 -18.54 -7.31 -1.02
C LYS A 235 -18.42 -8.64 -0.29
N LEU A 236 -18.70 -8.65 1.00
CA LEU A 236 -18.86 -9.90 1.74
C LEU A 236 -20.08 -10.65 1.19
N LYS A 237 -19.92 -11.90 0.76
CA LYS A 237 -21.06 -12.77 0.44
C LYS A 237 -21.94 -12.83 1.69
N GLU A 238 -23.21 -12.45 1.57
CA GLU A 238 -24.18 -12.65 2.65
C GLU A 238 -24.14 -14.13 3.07
N SER A 239 -23.77 -14.38 4.32
CA SER A 239 -23.85 -15.71 4.93
C SER A 239 -25.31 -16.03 5.26
N SER A 240 -26.14 -16.18 4.23
CA SER A 240 -27.60 -16.28 4.38
C SER A 240 -28.23 -17.24 3.37
N GLN A 241 -27.93 -18.55 3.44
CA GLN A 241 -28.90 -19.58 3.03
C GLN A 241 -28.70 -21.01 3.59
N VAL A 242 -27.72 -21.29 4.46
CA VAL A 242 -27.52 -22.66 5.01
C VAL A 242 -28.27 -22.92 6.33
N LYS A 243 -28.94 -21.92 6.93
CA LYS A 243 -29.65 -22.09 8.22
C LYS A 243 -31.18 -22.20 8.15
N LYS A 244 -31.82 -22.22 6.97
CA LYS A 244 -33.28 -22.41 6.88
C LYS A 244 -33.74 -23.87 6.70
N ASP A 245 -32.87 -24.80 6.31
CA ASP A 245 -33.26 -26.21 6.15
C ASP A 245 -33.01 -27.09 7.39
N ALA A 246 -32.28 -26.58 8.39
CA ALA A 246 -32.04 -27.32 9.64
C ALA A 246 -33.18 -27.21 10.67
N HIS A 247 -34.21 -26.40 10.42
CA HIS A 247 -35.38 -26.28 11.31
C HIS A 247 -36.67 -26.95 10.78
N VAL A 248 -36.66 -27.49 9.56
CA VAL A 248 -37.83 -28.20 9.01
C VAL A 248 -37.72 -29.73 9.15
N ARG A 249 -36.54 -30.26 9.48
CA ARG A 249 -36.32 -31.72 9.68
C ARG A 249 -36.43 -32.23 11.13
N CYS A 250 -36.84 -31.39 12.08
CA CYS A 250 -37.10 -31.81 13.47
C CYS A 250 -38.57 -31.71 13.90
N GLN A 251 -39.47 -31.36 12.96
CA GLN A 251 -40.92 -31.38 13.18
C GLN A 251 -41.63 -31.89 11.91
N ARG A 252 -41.50 -33.18 11.62
CA ARG A 252 -42.48 -34.00 10.88
C ARG A 252 -42.05 -35.46 10.88
#